data_AF-A0A1V5KBZ5-F1
#
_entry.id   AF-A0A1V5KBZ5-F1
#
_cell.length_a   1.000
_cell.length_b   1.000
_cell.length_c   1.000
_cell.angle_alpha   90.00
_cell.angle_beta   90.00
_cell.angle_gamma   90.00
#
_symmetry.space_group_name_H-M   'P 1'
#
loop_
_entity.id
_entity.type
_entity.pdbx_description
1 polymer ?
#
loop_
_entity_poly.entity_id
_entity_poly.type
_entity_poly.pdbx_seq_one_letter_code
_entity_poly.pdbx_strand_id
1 'polypeptide(L)' 'MFPALGTGVGGFSLEKCAEIMTEEVKAFDRAAPLHVKKVIFALFSQKAFDVFEAMYRKIS' A
#
# COMPACT_ATOMS: atom_id res chain seq x y z
N MET A 1 -9.73 4.29 0.42
CA MET A 1 -9.11 3.71 -0.79
C MET A 1 -8.07 4.71 -1.26
N PHE A 2 -6.86 4.26 -1.61
CA PHE A 2 -5.76 5.13 -2.03
C PHE A 2 -5.04 4.55 -3.25
N PRO A 3 -4.53 5.37 -4.19
CA PRO A 3 -3.65 4.91 -5.25
C PRO A 3 -2.21 4.71 -4.73
N ALA A 4 -1.30 4.28 -5.60
CA ALA A 4 0.13 4.38 -5.32
C ALA A 4 0.53 5.86 -5.24
N LEU A 5 0.75 6.35 -4.02
CA LEU A 5 0.98 7.77 -3.74
C LEU A 5 2.38 8.19 -4.20
N GLY A 6 2.46 9.28 -4.97
CA GLY A 6 3.72 9.89 -5.40
C GLY A 6 4.41 9.21 -6.60
N THR A 7 3.94 8.06 -7.08
CA THR A 7 4.64 7.25 -8.10
C THR A 7 4.37 7.66 -9.55
N GLY A 8 3.50 8.64 -9.78
CA GLY A 8 3.21 9.20 -11.11
C GLY A 8 4.18 10.31 -11.47
N VAL A 9 3.65 11.51 -11.72
CA VAL A 9 4.46 12.71 -12.03
C VAL A 9 5.50 13.03 -10.94
N GLY A 10 5.24 12.63 -9.70
CA GLY A 10 6.17 12.82 -8.58
C GLY A 10 7.42 11.92 -8.61
N GLY A 11 7.48 10.90 -9.47
CA GLY A 11 8.66 10.05 -9.66
C GLY A 11 9.09 9.23 -8.45
N PHE A 12 8.25 9.12 -7.42
CA PHE A 12 8.57 8.32 -6.24
C PHE A 12 8.66 6.83 -6.60
N SER A 13 9.63 6.11 -6.03
CA SER A 13 9.79 4.68 -6.31
C SER A 13 8.53 3.91 -5.93
N LEU A 14 8.04 3.10 -6.88
CA LEU A 14 6.87 2.25 -6.69
C LEU A 14 7.12 1.20 -5.60
N GLU A 15 8.33 0.66 -5.54
CA GLU A 15 8.76 -0.32 -4.55
C GLU A 15 8.77 0.30 -3.14
N LYS A 16 9.36 1.50 -3.00
CA LYS A 16 9.34 2.24 -1.72
C LYS A 16 7.94 2.70 -1.32
N CYS A 17 7.11 3.07 -2.29
CA CYS A 17 5.70 3.38 -2.06
C CYS A 17 4.96 2.18 -1.47
N ALA A 18 5.10 1.00 -2.10
CA ALA A 18 4.45 -0.22 -1.65
C ALA A 18 4.93 -0.66 -0.27
N GLU A 19 6.23 -0.59 0.01
CA GLU A 19 6.83 -0.87 1.31
C GLU A 19 6.19 -0.01 2.41
N ILE A 20 6.33 1.31 2.29
CA ILE A 20 5.83 2.26 3.30
C ILE A 20 4.32 2.13 3.48
N MET A 21 3.54 2.18 2.39
CA MET A 21 2.08 2.17 2.50
C MET A 21 1.55 0.89 3.13
N THR A 22 2.15 -0.27 2.83
CA THR A 22 1.68 -1.54 3.39
C THR A 22 2.09 -1.69 4.86
N GLU A 23 3.30 -1.25 5.23
CA GLU A 23 3.77 -1.22 6.62
C GLU A 23 2.92 -0.31 7.51
N GLU A 24 2.58 0.88 7.04
CA GLU A 24 1.74 1.84 7.76
C GLU A 24 0.32 1.30 7.96
N VAL A 25 -0.27 0.66 6.95
CA VAL A 25 -1.59 0.03 7.10
C VAL A 25 -1.54 -1.13 8.11
N LYS A 26 -0.47 -1.93 8.11
CA LYS A 26 -0.29 -2.99 9.12
C LYS A 26 -0.04 -2.40 10.52
N ALA A 27 0.70 -1.30 10.65
CA ALA A 27 0.90 -0.61 11.92
C ALA A 27 -0.42 -0.05 12.45
N PHE A 28 -1.22 0.55 11.58
CA PHE A 28 -2.55 1.04 11.90
C PHE A 28 -3.49 -0.10 12.33
N ASP A 29 -3.50 -1.24 11.63
CA ASP A 29 -4.30 -2.41 12.00
C ASP A 29 -3.91 -2.97 13.37
N ARG A 30 -2.61 -3.05 13.67
CA ARG A 30 -2.09 -3.44 15.00
C ARG A 30 -2.54 -2.51 16.13
N ALA A 31 -2.82 -1.24 15.82
CA ALA A 31 -3.38 -0.29 16.79
C ALA A 31 -4.88 -0.50 17.05
N ALA A 32 -5.50 -1.55 16.48
CA ALA A 32 -6.90 -1.95 16.69
C ALA A 32 -7.90 -0.79 16.45
N PRO A 33 -7.97 -0.26 15.22
CA PRO A 33 -8.78 0.91 14.93
C PRO A 33 -10.27 0.57 15.07
N LEU A 34 -11.01 1.45 15.75
CA LEU A 34 -12.42 1.19 16.06
C LEU A 34 -13.32 1.24 14.82
N HIS A 35 -13.08 2.18 13.92
CA HIS A 35 -14.03 2.54 12.86
C HIS A 35 -13.63 2.09 11.45
N VAL A 36 -12.33 1.99 11.16
CA VAL A 36 -11.87 1.61 9.82
C VAL A 36 -11.87 0.08 9.70
N LYS A 37 -12.74 -0.46 8.85
CA LYS A 37 -12.91 -1.91 8.67
C LYS A 37 -12.20 -2.48 7.44
N LYS A 38 -11.83 -1.63 6.48
CA LYS A 38 -11.21 -2.06 5.22
C LYS A 38 -10.35 -0.95 4.63
N VAL A 39 -9.13 -1.30 4.25
CA VAL A 39 -8.24 -0.47 3.43
C VAL A 39 -8.10 -1.13 2.06
N ILE A 40 -8.17 -0.32 1.00
CA ILE A 40 -8.05 -0.78 -0.39
C ILE A 40 -7.02 0.09 -1.09
N PHE A 41 -6.00 -0.55 -1.67
CA PHE A 41 -5.08 0.09 -2.61
C PHE A 41 -5.62 -0.07 -4.05
N ALA A 42 -5.93 1.04 -4.71
CA ALA A 42 -6.46 1.08 -6.07
C ALA A 42 -5.33 1.37 -7.06
N LEU A 43 -4.78 0.32 -7.65
CA LEU A 43 -3.53 0.39 -8.40
C LEU A 43 -3.83 0.46 -9.90
N PHE A 44 -3.24 1.45 -10.58
CA PHE A 44 -3.55 1.76 -11.98
C PHE A 44 -3.06 0.71 -12.99
N SER A 45 -1.96 0.02 -12.67
CA SER A 45 -1.33 -0.94 -13.57
C SER A 45 -1.09 -2.29 -12.91
N GLN A 46 -0.99 -3.33 -13.72
CA GLN A 46 -0.64 -4.67 -13.25
C GLN A 46 0.71 -4.68 -12.52
N LYS A 47 1.71 -3.97 -13.05
CA LYS A 47 3.01 -3.82 -12.38
C LYS A 47 2.86 -3.26 -10.95
N ALA A 48 2.03 -2.25 -10.76
CA ALA A 48 1.79 -1.70 -9.42
C ALA A 48 1.09 -2.72 -8.52
N PHE A 49 0.10 -3.45 -9.04
CA PHE A 49 -0.54 -4.55 -8.33
C PHE A 49 0.47 -5.60 -7.86
N ASP A 50 1.30 -6.12 -8.77
CA ASP A 50 2.27 -7.18 -8.47
C ASP A 50 3.28 -6.75 -7.39
N VAL A 51 3.73 -5.49 -7.44
CA VAL A 51 4.65 -4.93 -6.43
C VAL A 51 3.98 -4.84 -5.06
N PHE A 52 2.76 -4.31 -4.98
CA PHE A 52 2.02 -4.23 -3.73
C PHE A 52 1.64 -5.61 -3.19
N GLU A 53 1.27 -6.56 -4.05
CA GLU A 53 0.96 -7.93 -3.66
C GLU A 53 2.20 -8.63 -3.08
N ALA A 54 3.35 -8.50 -3.73
CA ALA A 54 4.61 -9.05 -3.23
C ALA A 54 4.99 -8.46 -1.87
N MET A 55 4.78 -7.16 -1.65
CA MET A 55 5.02 -6.53 -0.35
C MET A 55 4.02 -6.99 0.70
N TYR A 56 2.74 -7.07 0.36
CA TYR A 56 1.71 -7.58 1.26
C TYR A 56 2.03 -9.01 1.73
N ARG A 57 2.41 -9.92 0.82
CA ARG A 57 2.76 -11.31 1.15
C ARG A 57 3.98 -11.46 2.07
N LYS A 58 4.90 -10.50 2.08
CA LYS A 58 6.07 -10.51 2.98
C LYS A 58 5.70 -10.17 4.43
N ILE A 59 4.65 -9.37 4.61
CA ILE A 59 4.24 -8.85 5.92
C ILE A 59 2.87 -9.35 6.37
N SER A 60 2.23 -10.23 5.58
CA SER A 60 0.89 -10.74 5.82
C SER A 60 0.85 -11.65 7.01
#